data_AF-A0A7Z3C8V0-F1
#
_entry.id   AF-A0A7Z3C8V0-F1
#
_cell.length_a   1.000
_cell.length_b   1.000
_cell.length_c   1.000
_cell.angle_alpha   90.00
_cell.angle_beta   90.00
_cell.angle_gamma   90.00
#
_symmetry.space_group_name_H-M   'P 1'
#
loop_
_entity.id
_entity.type
_entity.pdbx_description
1 polymer ?
#
loop_
_entity_poly.entity_id
_entity_poly.type
_entity_poly.pdbx_seq_one_letter_code
_entity_poly.pdbx_strand_id
1 'polypeptide(L)'
;MKTVKAGLHADRPVTEKRLDEAVERGGLRRRSSLQAVSVAFQKPCLVIHFEDDSGVLLPVNLYREFDDFEPEDFNGLNVGFAGTALCHDGKDLQVSIAGMISASQPLMAMAASVIASRNGRQSSTAKAEAARANGRKGGRPRKIDPAS
;
A
#
# COMPACT_ATOMS: atom_id res chain seq x y z
N MET A 1 -23.21 -2.65 -23.62
CA MET A 1 -21.74 -2.85 -23.75
C MET A 1 -21.09 -1.48 -23.87
N LYS A 2 -20.14 -1.11 -22.99
CA LYS A 2 -19.40 0.16 -23.09
C LYS A 2 -18.10 -0.10 -23.83
N THR A 3 -18.00 0.41 -25.05
CA THR A 3 -16.81 0.28 -25.89
C THR A 3 -15.71 1.21 -25.34
N VAL A 4 -14.63 0.64 -24.82
CA VAL A 4 -13.45 1.42 -24.46
C VAL A 4 -12.74 1.79 -25.78
N LYS A 5 -12.81 3.07 -26.17
CA LYS A 5 -12.01 3.58 -27.28
C LYS A 5 -10.55 3.62 -26.81
N ALA A 6 -9.68 2.83 -27.44
CA ALA A 6 -8.25 2.94 -27.27
C ALA A 6 -7.80 4.32 -27.77
N GLY A 7 -7.35 5.18 -26.85
CA GLY A 7 -6.68 6.41 -27.22
C GLY A 7 -5.33 6.06 -27.84
N LEU A 8 -5.07 6.55 -29.06
CA LEU A 8 -3.76 6.45 -29.67
C LEU A 8 -2.76 7.21 -28.76
N HIS A 9 -2.02 6.49 -27.93
CA HIS A 9 -0.85 7.06 -27.27
C HIS A 9 0.21 7.22 -28.35
N ALA A 10 0.16 8.35 -29.06
CA ALA A 10 1.22 8.72 -29.98
C ALA A 10 2.54 8.69 -29.19
N ASP A 11 3.51 7.91 -29.67
CA ASP A 11 4.89 7.98 -29.19
C ASP A 11 5.36 9.41 -29.35
N ARG A 12 5.30 10.16 -28.26
CA ARG A 12 5.75 11.54 -28.22
C ARG A 12 7.24 11.52 -27.92
N PRO A 13 8.05 12.33 -28.63
CA PRO A 13 9.49 12.33 -28.43
C PRO A 13 9.86 12.70 -26.99
N VAL A 14 10.84 11.98 -26.44
CA VAL A 14 11.41 12.22 -25.11
C VAL A 14 12.31 13.45 -25.17
N THR A 15 11.78 14.59 -24.74
CA THR A 15 12.53 15.85 -24.56
C THR A 15 13.13 15.92 -23.15
N GLU A 16 14.22 16.66 -22.94
CA GLU A 16 14.83 16.86 -21.60
C GLU A 16 13.81 17.29 -20.53
N LYS A 17 12.99 18.30 -20.81
CA LYS A 17 11.91 18.73 -19.90
C LYS A 17 10.96 17.59 -19.50
N ARG A 18 10.70 16.64 -20.41
CA ARG A 18 9.83 15.48 -20.14
C ARG A 18 10.54 14.41 -19.35
N LEU A 19 11.84 14.24 -19.56
CA LEU A 19 12.66 13.40 -18.72
C LEU A 19 12.65 13.93 -17.29
N ASP A 20 12.82 15.24 -17.09
CA ASP A 20 12.76 15.88 -15.77
C ASP A 20 11.38 15.71 -15.11
N GLU A 21 10.29 15.99 -15.83
CA GLU A 21 8.93 15.77 -15.34
C GLU A 21 8.66 14.28 -14.98
N ALA A 22 9.27 13.34 -15.70
CA ALA A 22 9.16 11.92 -15.41
C ALA A 22 9.98 11.52 -14.17
N VAL A 23 11.18 12.08 -14.01
CA VAL A 23 12.05 11.89 -12.84
C VAL A 23 11.40 12.47 -11.59
N GLU A 24 10.88 13.70 -11.64
CA GLU A 24 10.17 14.31 -10.50
C GLU A 24 8.95 13.49 -10.10
N ARG A 25 8.15 13.05 -11.08
CA ARG A 25 6.99 12.18 -10.84
C ARG A 25 7.38 10.84 -10.23
N GLY A 26 8.50 10.26 -10.69
CA GLY A 26 9.08 9.06 -10.10
C GLY A 26 9.54 9.29 -8.65
N GLY A 27 10.19 10.43 -8.38
CA GLY A 27 10.64 10.82 -7.04
C GLY A 27 9.48 11.05 -6.07
N LEU A 28 8.40 11.72 -6.50
CA LEU A 28 7.19 11.87 -5.68
C LEU A 28 6.58 10.52 -5.30
N ARG A 29 6.51 9.58 -6.25
CA ARG A 29 5.99 8.23 -5.99
C ARG A 29 6.87 7.46 -5.01
N ARG A 30 8.20 7.54 -5.17
CA ARG A 30 9.18 6.92 -4.25
C ARG A 30 9.01 7.42 -2.82
N ARG A 31 8.91 8.73 -2.62
CA ARG A 31 8.73 9.32 -1.27
C ARG A 31 7.44 8.87 -0.56
N SER A 32 6.42 8.48 -1.33
CA SER A 32 5.16 7.97 -0.79
C SER A 32 5.05 6.44 -0.77
N SER A 33 6.04 5.72 -1.29
CA SER A 33 6.02 4.27 -1.39
C SER A 33 6.79 3.61 -0.24
N LEU A 34 6.42 2.37 0.05
CA LEU A 34 7.16 1.47 0.91
C LEU A 34 8.60 1.31 0.37
N GLN A 35 9.60 1.66 1.17
CA GLN A 35 11.03 1.58 0.83
C GLN A 35 11.75 0.71 1.86
N ALA A 36 11.82 -0.59 1.58
CA ALA A 36 12.65 -1.50 2.36
C ALA A 36 14.15 -1.20 2.11
N VAL A 37 14.96 -1.34 3.15
CA VAL A 37 16.41 -1.12 3.10
C VAL A 37 17.20 -2.41 3.26
N SER A 38 16.66 -3.38 3.98
CA SER A 38 17.30 -4.67 4.18
C SER A 38 16.29 -5.78 4.42
N VAL A 39 16.75 -7.01 4.21
CA VAL A 39 16.03 -8.24 4.52
C VAL A 39 16.96 -9.17 5.28
N ALA A 40 16.43 -9.84 6.29
CA ALA A 40 17.12 -10.89 7.02
C ALA A 40 16.18 -12.09 7.20
N PHE A 41 16.76 -13.29 7.21
CA PHE A 41 15.99 -14.49 7.51
C PHE A 41 16.17 -14.88 8.97
N GLN A 42 15.06 -14.90 9.69
CA GLN A 42 14.97 -15.38 11.07
C GLN A 42 13.91 -16.46 11.12
N LYS A 43 14.31 -17.72 10.99
CA LYS A 43 13.40 -18.87 10.90
C LYS A 43 12.29 -18.79 11.95
N PRO A 44 11.00 -18.87 11.56
CA PRO A 44 10.46 -19.19 10.23
C PRO A 44 10.05 -17.96 9.38
N CYS A 45 10.60 -16.79 9.64
CA CYS A 45 10.14 -15.51 9.08
C CYS A 45 11.23 -14.76 8.33
N LEU A 46 10.81 -13.94 7.37
CA LEU A 46 11.60 -12.86 6.81
C LEU A 46 11.37 -11.59 7.61
N VAL A 47 12.46 -10.95 8.01
CA VAL A 47 12.47 -9.64 8.65
C VAL A 47 12.83 -8.62 7.58
N ILE A 48 11.90 -7.72 7.28
CA ILE A 48 12.11 -6.63 6.32
C ILE A 48 12.20 -5.34 7.10
N HIS A 49 13.30 -4.61 6.96
CA HIS A 49 13.51 -3.32 7.60
C HIS A 49 13.27 -2.16 6.63
N PHE A 50 12.80 -1.04 7.17
CA PHE A 50 12.57 0.22 6.48
C PHE A 50 13.56 1.30 6.95
N GLU A 51 13.62 2.43 6.23
CA GLU A 51 14.54 3.53 6.52
C GLU A 51 14.43 4.12 7.94
N ASP A 52 13.28 3.96 8.60
CA ASP A 52 12.99 4.47 9.94
C ASP A 52 13.23 3.44 11.06
N ASP A 53 14.05 2.42 10.78
CA ASP A 53 14.33 1.25 11.64
C ASP A 53 13.09 0.40 11.98
N SER A 54 11.91 0.76 11.46
CA SER A 54 10.73 -0.10 11.58
C SER A 54 10.91 -1.34 10.71
N GLY A 55 10.12 -2.37 11.01
CA GLY A 55 10.16 -3.60 10.22
C GLY A 55 8.91 -4.44 10.33
N VAL A 56 8.77 -5.35 9.37
CA VAL A 56 7.72 -6.35 9.35
C VAL A 56 8.33 -7.75 9.37
N LEU A 57 7.72 -8.63 10.17
CA LEU A 57 8.02 -10.06 10.21
C LEU A 57 6.98 -10.79 9.37
N LEU A 58 7.43 -11.43 8.29
CA LEU A 58 6.59 -12.12 7.33
C LEU A 58 6.93 -13.63 7.34
N PRO A 59 6.03 -14.50 7.81
CA PRO A 59 6.25 -15.95 7.81
C PRO A 59 6.40 -16.50 6.38
N VAL A 60 7.45 -17.28 6.12
CA VAL A 60 7.73 -17.78 4.75
C VAL A 60 6.66 -18.74 4.24
N ASN A 61 5.98 -19.45 5.14
CA ASN A 61 4.92 -20.40 4.81
C ASN A 61 3.64 -19.77 4.23
N LEU A 62 3.53 -18.44 4.24
CA LEU A 62 2.42 -17.72 3.58
C LEU A 62 2.65 -17.52 2.08
N TYR A 63 3.86 -17.81 1.58
CA TYR A 63 4.29 -17.49 0.23
C TYR A 63 4.81 -18.74 -0.46
N ARG A 64 4.11 -19.17 -1.51
CA ARG A 64 4.50 -20.35 -2.29
C ARG A 64 5.79 -20.14 -3.07
N GLU A 65 6.14 -18.88 -3.28
CA GLU A 65 7.36 -18.43 -3.94
C GLU A 65 8.63 -18.91 -3.21
N PHE A 66 8.54 -19.29 -1.93
CA PHE A 66 9.65 -19.84 -1.15
C PHE A 66 9.51 -21.34 -0.85
N ASP A 67 8.56 -22.05 -1.46
CA ASP A 67 8.36 -23.49 -1.20
C ASP A 67 9.60 -24.32 -1.57
N ASP A 68 10.35 -23.90 -2.60
CA ASP A 68 11.57 -24.54 -3.11
C ASP A 68 12.88 -23.91 -2.56
N PHE A 69 12.78 -23.12 -1.48
CA PHE A 69 13.94 -22.51 -0.82
C PHE A 69 14.47 -23.39 0.32
N GLU A 70 15.76 -23.67 0.28
CA GLU A 70 16.51 -24.18 1.43
C GLU A 70 16.95 -23.03 2.35
N PRO A 71 17.25 -23.30 3.63
CA PRO A 71 17.70 -22.27 4.58
C PRO A 71 18.84 -21.37 4.06
N GLU A 72 19.75 -21.94 3.28
CA GLU A 72 20.90 -21.24 2.70
C GLU A 72 20.49 -20.28 1.58
N ASP A 73 19.43 -20.58 0.83
CA ASP A 73 18.92 -19.74 -0.26
C ASP A 73 18.42 -18.40 0.28
N PHE A 74 17.88 -18.37 1.50
CA PHE A 74 17.43 -17.12 2.10
C PHE A 74 18.56 -16.12 2.37
N ASN A 75 19.82 -16.57 2.46
CA ASN A 75 20.97 -15.68 2.58
C ASN A 75 21.26 -14.90 1.27
N GLY A 76 20.79 -15.41 0.14
CA GLY A 76 20.90 -14.76 -1.17
C GLY A 76 19.83 -13.72 -1.44
N LEU A 77 18.86 -13.55 -0.54
CA LEU A 77 17.81 -12.54 -0.70
C LEU A 77 18.37 -11.13 -0.51
N ASN A 78 18.03 -10.25 -1.43
CA ASN A 78 18.34 -8.83 -1.37
C ASN A 78 17.09 -7.99 -1.65
N VAL A 79 17.15 -6.72 -1.27
CA VAL A 79 16.07 -5.77 -1.57
C VAL A 79 16.33 -5.14 -2.93
N GLY A 80 15.39 -5.32 -3.85
CA GLY A 80 15.45 -4.81 -5.21
C GLY A 80 14.37 -3.78 -5.53
N PHE A 81 14.34 -3.34 -6.80
CA PHE A 81 13.30 -2.45 -7.33
C PHE A 81 13.05 -1.20 -6.47
N ALA A 82 14.14 -0.56 -6.03
CA ALA A 82 14.11 0.62 -5.16
C ALA A 82 13.31 0.42 -3.87
N GLY A 83 13.50 -0.73 -3.20
CA GLY A 83 12.89 -0.99 -1.90
C GLY A 83 11.50 -1.61 -1.95
N THR A 84 11.03 -2.05 -3.13
CA THR A 84 9.65 -2.51 -3.30
C THR A 84 9.51 -4.02 -3.47
N ALA A 85 10.61 -4.73 -3.71
CA ALA A 85 10.61 -6.17 -3.94
C ALA A 85 11.80 -6.85 -3.26
N LEU A 86 11.64 -8.12 -2.91
CA LEU A 86 12.75 -9.02 -2.59
C LEU A 86 13.19 -9.73 -3.87
N CYS A 87 14.49 -9.81 -4.08
CA CYS A 87 15.06 -10.50 -5.24
C CYS A 87 16.06 -11.56 -4.79
N HIS A 88 16.16 -12.63 -5.58
CA HIS A 88 17.19 -13.64 -5.44
C HIS A 88 17.68 -14.05 -6.83
N ASP A 89 18.89 -13.62 -7.20
CA ASP A 89 19.42 -13.82 -8.55
C ASP A 89 19.60 -15.31 -8.90
N GLY A 90 20.10 -16.12 -7.97
CA GLY A 90 20.35 -17.55 -8.21
C GLY A 90 19.08 -18.42 -8.35
N LYS A 91 17.91 -17.88 -7.98
CA LYS A 91 16.61 -18.57 -8.04
C LYS A 91 15.68 -17.91 -9.05
N ASP A 92 16.17 -16.89 -9.75
CA ASP A 92 15.39 -16.01 -10.63
C ASP A 92 14.07 -15.57 -9.99
N LEU A 93 14.15 -15.14 -8.73
CA LEU A 93 12.99 -14.77 -7.94
C LEU A 93 12.91 -13.26 -7.80
N GLN A 94 11.76 -12.67 -8.09
CA GLN A 94 11.42 -11.30 -7.70
C GLN A 94 9.99 -11.24 -7.14
N VAL A 95 9.85 -10.87 -5.87
CA VAL A 95 8.55 -10.85 -5.16
C VAL A 95 8.28 -9.48 -4.58
N SER A 96 7.08 -8.94 -4.84
CA SER A 96 6.66 -7.64 -4.30
C SER A 96 6.46 -7.70 -2.79
N ILE A 97 7.11 -6.80 -2.05
CA ILE A 97 6.97 -6.70 -0.59
C ILE A 97 5.55 -6.27 -0.22
N ALA A 98 4.97 -5.34 -0.98
CA ALA A 98 3.58 -4.94 -0.79
C ALA A 98 2.61 -6.11 -1.04
N GLY A 99 2.91 -6.95 -2.04
CA GLY A 99 2.16 -8.19 -2.30
C GLY A 99 2.27 -9.18 -1.13
N MET A 100 3.48 -9.35 -0.59
CA MET A 100 3.72 -10.21 0.56
C MET A 100 2.93 -9.74 1.80
N ILE A 101 2.96 -8.45 2.10
CA ILE A 101 2.18 -7.87 3.20
C ILE A 101 0.67 -8.09 2.95
N SER A 102 0.22 -7.93 1.71
CA SER A 102 -1.19 -8.09 1.34
C SER A 102 -1.72 -9.51 1.51
N ALA A 103 -0.85 -10.53 1.48
CA ALA A 103 -1.24 -11.91 1.72
C ALA A 103 -1.70 -12.16 3.18
N SER A 104 -1.27 -11.32 4.12
CA SER A 104 -1.63 -11.44 5.53
C SER A 104 -2.96 -10.75 5.82
N GLN A 105 -4.03 -11.53 5.96
CA GLN A 105 -5.35 -11.01 6.31
C GLN A 105 -5.37 -10.18 7.62
N PRO A 106 -4.67 -10.59 8.71
CA PRO A 106 -4.59 -9.77 9.92
C PRO A 106 -3.90 -8.42 9.71
N LEU A 107 -2.78 -8.38 8.97
CA LEU A 107 -2.10 -7.12 8.66
C LEU A 107 -2.98 -6.20 7.81
N MET A 108 -3.71 -6.77 6.84
CA MET A 108 -4.64 -6.01 6.02
C MET A 108 -5.83 -5.49 6.82
N ALA A 109 -6.36 -6.27 7.76
CA ALA A 109 -7.42 -5.82 8.67
C ALA A 109 -6.94 -4.67 9.57
N MET A 110 -5.72 -4.77 10.10
CA MET A 110 -5.09 -3.69 10.87
C MET A 110 -4.93 -2.42 10.02
N ALA A 111 -4.35 -2.54 8.82
CA ALA A 111 -4.14 -1.42 7.91
C ALA A 111 -5.48 -0.74 7.56
N ALA A 112 -6.51 -1.52 7.23
CA ALA A 112 -7.85 -1.02 6.96
C ALA A 112 -8.44 -0.28 8.17
N SER A 113 -8.29 -0.82 9.38
CA SER A 113 -8.76 -0.20 10.62
C SER A 113 -8.05 1.14 10.91
N VAL A 114 -6.73 1.20 10.73
CA VAL A 114 -5.93 2.42 10.90
C VAL A 114 -6.35 3.49 9.89
N ILE A 115 -6.53 3.12 8.62
CA ILE A 115 -6.96 4.04 7.56
C ILE A 115 -8.39 4.53 7.83
N ALA A 116 -9.31 3.63 8.18
CA ALA A 116 -10.69 3.99 8.52
C ALA A 116 -10.73 4.96 9.72
N SER A 117 -9.93 4.71 10.75
CA SER A 117 -9.82 5.58 11.92
C SER A 117 -9.25 6.96 11.57
N ARG A 118 -8.19 7.02 10.74
CA ARG A 118 -7.60 8.28 10.26
C ARG A 118 -8.61 9.08 9.43
N ASN A 119 -9.27 8.44 8.47
CA ASN A 119 -10.24 9.09 7.58
C ASN A 119 -11.52 9.49 8.33
N GLY A 120 -11.97 8.69 9.30
CA GLY A 120 -13.09 9.02 10.18
C GLY A 120 -12.77 10.21 11.09
N ARG A 121 -11.55 10.28 11.63
CA ARG A 121 -11.04 11.42 12.40
C ARG A 121 -10.86 12.67 11.55
N GLN A 122 -10.54 12.51 10.25
CA GLN A 122 -10.55 13.58 9.25
C GLN A 122 -11.98 14.02 8.84
N SER A 123 -12.97 13.79 9.71
CA SER A 123 -14.20 14.59 9.81
C SER A 123 -13.82 16.07 9.92
N SER A 124 -13.54 16.69 8.77
CA SER A 124 -13.08 18.06 8.65
C SER A 124 -14.10 19.06 9.19
N THR A 125 -13.65 20.26 9.51
CA THR A 125 -14.48 21.43 9.85
C THR A 125 -15.68 21.56 8.91
N ALA A 126 -15.51 21.27 7.61
CA ALA A 126 -16.57 21.26 6.61
C ALA A 126 -17.68 20.21 6.88
N LYS A 127 -17.35 19.00 7.37
CA LYS A 127 -18.36 17.99 7.76
C LYS A 127 -19.11 18.43 9.01
N ALA A 128 -18.43 19.07 9.96
CA ALA A 128 -19.05 19.63 11.15
C ALA A 128 -19.95 20.85 10.84
N GLU A 129 -19.53 21.74 9.94
CA GLU A 129 -20.34 22.87 9.45
C GLU A 129 -21.54 22.40 8.64
N ALA A 130 -21.36 21.40 7.75
CA ALA A 130 -22.46 20.78 7.02
C ALA A 130 -23.45 20.10 7.98
N ALA A 131 -22.98 19.41 9.02
CA ALA A 131 -23.84 18.81 10.05
C ALA A 131 -24.63 19.88 10.82
N ARG A 132 -24.02 21.02 11.18
CA ARG A 132 -24.71 22.15 11.82
C ARG A 132 -25.73 22.81 10.90
N ALA A 133 -25.38 23.04 9.64
CA ALA A 133 -26.29 23.60 8.63
C ALA A 133 -27.49 22.66 8.37
N ASN A 134 -27.26 21.35 8.33
CA ASN A 134 -28.32 20.36 8.16
C ASN A 134 -29.17 20.19 9.43
N GLY A 135 -28.57 20.28 10.62
CA GLY A 135 -29.31 20.28 11.89
C GLY A 135 -30.27 21.47 12.01
N ARG A 136 -29.86 22.66 11.53
CA ARG A 136 -30.72 23.86 11.46
C ARG A 136 -31.89 23.72 10.48
N LYS A 137 -31.80 22.82 9.50
CA LYS A 137 -32.88 22.54 8.52
C LYS A 137 -33.92 21.52 9.04
N GLY A 138 -33.85 21.16 10.33
CA GLY A 138 -34.82 20.26 10.96
C GLY A 138 -34.34 18.82 10.96
N GLY A 139 -33.37 18.50 11.82
CA GLY A 139 -32.91 17.13 12.04
C GLY A 139 -34.01 16.13 12.43
N ARG A 140 -33.63 14.86 12.65
CA ARG A 140 -34.52 13.69 12.82
C ARG A 140 -35.88 14.08 13.46
N PRO A 141 -36.99 14.02 12.71
CA PRO A 141 -38.33 14.29 13.23
C PRO A 141 -38.55 13.47 14.50
N ARG A 142 -39.04 14.11 15.56
CA ARG A 142 -39.38 13.36 16.79
C ARG A 142 -40.42 12.33 16.42
N LYS A 143 -40.20 11.08 16.83
CA LYS A 143 -41.20 10.03 16.72
C LYS A 143 -42.40 10.52 17.52
N ILE A 144 -43.48 10.87 16.83
CA ILE A 144 -44.76 11.17 17.48
C ILE A 144 -45.25 9.81 17.97
N ASP A 145 -45.24 9.59 19.28
CA ASP A 145 -45.95 8.44 19.84
C ASP A 145 -47.45 8.66 19.60
N PRO A 146 -48.12 7.77 18.84
CA PRO A 146 -49.56 7.86 18.69
C PRO A 146 -50.19 7.20 19.93
N ALA A 147 -50.39 7.97 21.00
CA ALA A 147 -51.26 7.53 22.09
C ALA A 147 -51.77 8.71 22.92
N SER A 148 -52.97 9.22 22.62
CA SER A 148 -53.99 9.65 23.62
C SER A 148 -55.32 9.89 22.91
#